data_AF-A0A7S0RB45-F1
#
_entry.id   AF-A0A7S0RB45-F1
#
_cell.length_a   1.000
_cell.length_b   1.000
_cell.length_c   1.000
_cell.angle_alpha   90.00
_cell.angle_beta   90.00
_cell.angle_gamma   90.00
#
_symmetry.space_group_name_H-M   'P 1'
#
loop_
_entity.id
_entity.type
_entity.pdbx_description
1 polymer ?
#
loop_
_entity_poly.entity_id
_entity_poly.type
_entity_poly.pdbx_seq_one_letter_code
_entity_poly.pdbx_strand_id
1 'polypeptide(L)'
;MLRPVTSAPVMLARVCRSNMSSSSCCCANACASWPARRQSHGRLRPPAPLVASKRGKAQPHVSCSAFEPPSSSSAAPPSQDNMVSLYKQLATSERRVAEAERKAMARTEEVVTTERELVAAERELVAAQRELVMAERELGCVRVQALKLEQLAKDRGVELLYLRGILNMRGVLETIEAESGVPLEKTKRMDKWVWLFEGNAQLLKCVEAAARVKGARRAAEAVVKLYEHLSSHVHGSHRVDDYAKSRRKVVIYHVSPMHSRTMECICQAYSYPYEVYTPANDQEGKEEEEETENV
;
A
#
# COMPACT_ATOMS: atom_id res chain seq x y z
N MET A 1 31.82 21.53 -2.36
CA MET A 1 31.93 20.20 -1.73
C MET A 1 30.63 19.90 -1.00
N LEU A 2 29.72 19.13 -1.61
CA LEU A 2 28.50 18.66 -0.96
C LEU A 2 28.44 17.15 -1.19
N ARG A 3 28.42 16.38 -0.10
CA ARG A 3 28.32 14.92 -0.11
C ARG A 3 26.87 14.48 -0.31
N PRO A 4 26.60 13.37 -1.02
CA PRO A 4 25.26 12.80 -1.07
C PRO A 4 24.98 11.94 0.17
N VAL A 5 23.76 12.05 0.68
CA VAL A 5 23.21 11.19 1.74
C VAL A 5 22.83 9.85 1.12
N THR A 6 23.44 8.77 1.60
CA THR A 6 23.10 7.39 1.25
C THR A 6 21.92 6.92 2.10
N SER A 7 20.80 6.57 1.45
CA SER A 7 19.68 5.86 2.09
C SER A 7 19.94 4.35 2.09
N ALA A 8 19.74 3.72 3.26
CA ALA A 8 19.83 2.27 3.46
C ALA A 8 18.53 1.56 3.03
N PRO A 9 18.57 0.25 2.70
CA PRO A 9 17.42 -0.46 2.17
C PRO A 9 16.50 -0.99 3.27
N VAL A 10 15.18 -0.88 3.03
CA VAL A 10 14.13 -1.50 3.84
C VAL A 10 14.01 -2.98 3.46
N MET A 11 14.15 -3.85 4.46
CA MET A 11 13.92 -5.29 4.35
C MET A 11 12.45 -5.59 4.00
N LEU A 12 12.22 -6.25 2.86
CA LEU A 12 10.94 -6.82 2.47
C LEU A 12 10.68 -8.12 3.22
N ALA A 13 9.59 -8.15 3.99
CA ALA A 13 9.08 -9.35 4.64
C ALA A 13 8.50 -10.33 3.60
N ARG A 14 8.85 -11.62 3.77
CA ARG A 14 8.32 -12.77 3.01
C ARG A 14 6.79 -12.81 3.07
N VAL A 15 6.15 -12.78 1.90
CA VAL A 15 4.75 -13.18 1.72
C VAL A 15 4.70 -14.69 1.50
N CYS A 16 4.09 -15.41 2.43
CA CYS A 16 3.73 -16.82 2.26
C CYS A 16 2.67 -16.95 1.16
N ARG A 17 2.98 -17.70 0.10
CA ARG A 17 1.98 -18.23 -0.84
C ARG A 17 1.33 -19.45 -0.20
N SER A 18 0.01 -19.40 -0.02
CA SER A 18 -0.81 -20.58 0.20
C SER A 18 -1.93 -20.59 -0.83
N ASN A 19 -2.05 -21.74 -1.51
CA ASN A 19 -2.96 -22.04 -2.62
C ASN A 19 -4.43 -21.76 -2.30
N MET A 20 -5.12 -21.19 -3.29
CA MET A 20 -6.57 -21.06 -3.36
C MET A 20 -7.21 -22.40 -3.73
N SER A 21 -8.17 -22.86 -2.92
CA SER A 21 -9.35 -23.54 -3.44
C SER A 21 -10.54 -23.27 -2.51
N SER A 22 -11.73 -23.19 -3.10
CA SER A 22 -13.05 -23.00 -2.48
C SER A 22 -13.42 -21.58 -1.98
N SER A 23 -14.03 -20.83 -2.91
CA SER A 23 -15.32 -20.14 -2.73
C SER A 23 -15.90 -20.03 -1.31
N SER A 24 -15.56 -18.95 -0.60
CA SER A 24 -16.44 -18.13 0.27
C SER A 24 -15.56 -17.32 1.24
N CYS A 25 -16.04 -16.14 1.65
CA CYS A 25 -15.43 -15.28 2.69
C CYS A 25 -14.10 -14.60 2.27
N CYS A 26 -13.98 -13.27 2.28
CA CYS A 26 -13.78 -12.51 3.52
C CYS A 26 -14.51 -11.16 3.60
N CYS A 27 -15.19 -10.67 2.55
CA CYS A 27 -15.81 -9.33 2.62
C CYS A 27 -17.31 -9.33 2.97
N ALA A 28 -18.04 -10.43 2.75
CA ALA A 28 -19.49 -10.46 2.99
C ALA A 28 -19.89 -10.68 4.46
N ASN A 29 -19.06 -11.34 5.27
CA ASN A 29 -19.39 -11.65 6.67
C ASN A 29 -18.86 -10.63 7.70
N ALA A 30 -18.17 -9.57 7.27
CA ALA A 30 -17.78 -8.49 8.16
C ALA A 30 -18.79 -7.32 8.19
N CYS A 31 -19.75 -7.27 7.26
CA CYS A 31 -20.76 -6.21 7.18
C CYS A 31 -22.18 -6.65 7.58
N ALA A 32 -22.42 -7.94 7.85
CA ALA A 32 -23.75 -8.43 8.22
C ALA A 32 -23.78 -8.94 9.66
N SER A 33 -24.55 -8.24 10.50
CA SER A 33 -25.01 -8.60 11.84
C SER A 33 -23.96 -8.72 12.96
N TRP A 34 -23.85 -7.65 13.75
CA TRP A 34 -23.60 -7.79 15.19
C TRP A 34 -24.94 -7.75 15.92
N PRO A 35 -25.33 -8.80 16.66
CA PRO A 35 -26.50 -8.76 17.51
C PRO A 35 -26.19 -7.89 18.73
N ALA A 36 -27.15 -7.06 19.13
CA ALA A 36 -27.17 -6.39 20.41
C ALA A 36 -26.93 -7.42 21.54
N ARG A 37 -25.71 -7.46 22.09
CA ARG A 37 -25.37 -8.33 23.22
C ARG A 37 -25.09 -7.49 24.46
N ARG A 38 -26.04 -7.65 25.39
CA ARG A 38 -26.12 -7.21 26.79
C ARG A 38 -24.79 -6.81 27.43
N GLN A 39 -24.87 -5.65 28.09
CA GLN A 39 -24.04 -5.25 29.22
C GLN A 39 -23.83 -6.41 30.20
N SER A 40 -22.63 -6.99 30.19
CA SER A 40 -22.11 -7.73 31.33
C SER A 40 -21.06 -6.84 32.00
N HIS A 41 -21.34 -6.44 33.24
CA HIS A 41 -20.44 -5.78 34.15
C HIS A 41 -19.10 -6.55 34.26
N GLY A 42 -18.13 -6.16 33.45
CA GLY A 42 -16.75 -6.59 33.55
C GLY A 42 -16.03 -5.71 34.56
N ARG A 43 -15.64 -6.31 35.68
CA ARG A 43 -14.85 -5.71 36.76
C ARG A 43 -13.68 -4.91 36.18
N LEU A 44 -13.66 -3.62 36.49
CA LEU A 44 -12.50 -2.75 36.32
C LEU A 44 -11.32 -3.37 37.07
N ARG A 45 -10.33 -3.85 36.31
CA ARG A 45 -8.98 -4.05 36.85
C ARG A 45 -8.50 -2.68 37.34
N PRO A 46 -8.04 -2.55 38.59
CA PRO A 46 -7.48 -1.29 39.06
C PRO A 46 -6.25 -0.93 38.20
N PRO A 47 -6.04 0.35 37.90
CA PRO A 47 -4.84 0.78 37.20
C PRO A 47 -3.61 0.39 38.03
N ALA A 48 -2.60 -0.14 37.34
CA ALA A 48 -1.31 -0.46 37.93
C ALA A 48 -0.73 0.80 38.62
N PRO A 49 -0.07 0.64 39.79
CA PRO A 49 0.49 1.76 40.50
C PRO A 49 1.53 2.45 39.62
N LEU A 50 1.35 3.76 39.44
CA LEU A 50 2.30 4.63 38.79
C LEU A 50 3.70 4.37 39.38
N VAL A 51 4.62 4.00 38.50
CA VAL A 51 6.05 3.90 38.78
C VAL A 51 6.46 5.23 39.39
N ALA A 52 6.75 5.18 40.70
CA ALA A 52 7.28 6.29 41.46
C ALA A 52 8.57 6.77 40.80
N SER A 53 8.46 7.85 40.03
CA SER A 53 9.62 8.61 39.58
C SER A 53 10.37 9.05 40.82
N LYS A 54 11.57 8.48 41.00
CA LYS A 54 12.56 8.85 42.01
C LYS A 54 12.87 10.33 41.85
N ARG A 55 12.07 11.21 42.44
CA ARG A 55 12.50 12.56 42.80
C ARG A 55 13.61 12.38 43.82
N GLY A 56 14.85 12.63 43.38
CA GLY A 56 15.96 12.87 44.27
C GLY A 56 15.53 13.94 45.28
N LYS A 57 15.27 13.51 46.51
CA LYS A 57 15.20 14.37 47.67
C LYS A 57 16.60 14.95 47.84
N ALA A 58 16.87 16.08 47.19
CA ALA A 58 17.81 17.05 47.74
C ALA A 58 17.16 17.54 49.04
N GLN A 59 17.46 16.87 50.15
CA GLN A 59 17.22 17.42 51.47
C GLN A 59 18.06 18.69 51.55
N PRO A 60 17.48 19.89 51.73
CA PRO A 60 18.27 20.98 52.28
C PRO A 60 18.70 20.49 53.67
N HIS A 61 20.00 20.27 53.86
CA HIS A 61 20.59 20.20 55.17
C HIS A 61 20.27 21.52 55.87
N VAL A 62 19.19 21.54 56.64
CA VAL A 62 18.92 22.58 57.62
C VAL A 62 19.98 22.36 58.69
N SER A 63 21.10 23.07 58.54
CA SER A 63 22.10 23.17 59.58
C SER A 63 21.42 23.76 60.80
N CYS A 64 21.14 22.94 61.80
CA CYS A 64 20.71 23.39 63.12
C CYS A 64 21.89 24.12 63.76
N SER A 65 22.04 25.41 63.44
CA SER A 65 22.79 26.33 64.28
C SER A 65 22.10 26.34 65.65
N ALA A 66 22.85 25.90 66.65
CA ALA A 66 22.45 25.89 68.04
C ALA A 66 21.87 27.26 68.42
N PHE A 67 20.61 27.26 68.86
CA PHE A 67 19.96 28.42 69.43
C PHE A 67 20.60 28.66 70.79
N GLU A 68 21.65 29.48 70.84
CA GLU A 68 22.19 29.98 72.09
C GLU A 68 21.07 30.78 72.80
N PRO A 69 20.69 30.41 74.03
CA PRO A 69 19.69 31.15 74.78
C PRO A 69 20.26 32.54 75.08
N PRO A 70 19.55 33.64 74.73
CA PRO A 70 20.02 34.97 75.07
C PRO A 70 20.11 35.08 76.60
N SER A 71 21.33 35.32 77.07
CA SER A 71 21.64 35.63 78.46
C SER A 71 20.72 36.75 78.96
N SER A 72 20.07 36.44 80.07
CA SER A 72 19.15 37.24 80.87
C SER A 72 19.53 38.72 80.96
N SER A 73 19.04 39.52 80.01
CA SER A 73 18.91 40.96 80.14
C SER A 73 17.46 41.24 80.50
N SER A 74 17.27 41.96 81.60
CA SER A 74 15.99 42.40 82.15
C SER A 74 15.26 43.28 81.12
N ALA A 75 14.53 42.63 80.21
CA ALA A 75 13.64 43.30 79.28
C ALA A 75 12.37 43.69 80.04
N ALA A 76 12.20 45.00 80.27
CA ALA A 76 10.98 45.57 80.77
C ALA A 76 9.75 45.03 79.99
N PRO A 77 8.61 44.80 80.66
CA PRO A 77 7.42 44.28 79.99
C PRO A 77 7.11 45.16 78.76
N PRO A 78 6.85 44.55 77.59
CA PRO A 78 6.46 45.32 76.42
C PRO A 78 5.27 46.17 76.83
N SER A 79 5.35 47.48 76.59
CA SER A 79 4.20 48.34 76.84
C SER A 79 2.99 47.77 76.08
N GLN A 80 1.80 47.96 76.62
CA GLN A 80 0.55 47.44 76.07
C GLN A 80 0.41 47.72 74.56
N ASP A 81 0.97 48.85 74.09
CA ASP A 81 1.02 49.26 72.69
C ASP A 81 1.81 48.30 71.78
N ASN A 82 2.92 47.72 72.26
CA ASN A 82 3.72 46.76 71.49
C ASN A 82 2.98 45.45 71.26
N MET A 83 2.21 44.95 72.24
CA MET A 83 1.36 43.79 72.03
C MET A 83 0.27 44.06 71.00
N VAL A 84 -0.40 45.21 71.07
CA VAL A 84 -1.43 45.59 70.10
C VAL A 84 -0.86 45.67 68.69
N SER A 85 0.37 46.19 68.54
CA SER A 85 1.09 46.21 67.25
C SER A 85 1.35 44.79 66.71
N LEU A 86 1.85 43.88 67.55
CA LEU A 86 2.10 42.49 67.16
C LEU A 86 0.82 41.75 66.75
N TYR A 87 -0.29 41.94 67.49
CA TYR A 87 -1.57 41.35 67.10
C TYR A 87 -2.08 41.88 65.76
N LYS A 88 -1.91 43.18 65.48
CA LYS A 88 -2.23 43.75 64.17
C LYS A 88 -1.38 43.13 63.07
N GLN A 89 -0.07 42.96 63.28
CA GLN A 89 0.81 42.32 62.32
C GLN A 89 0.43 40.86 62.09
N LEU A 90 0.16 40.10 63.14
CA LEU A 90 -0.29 38.70 63.03
C LEU A 90 -1.58 38.61 62.22
N ALA A 91 -2.59 39.42 62.55
CA ALA A 91 -3.85 39.46 61.81
C ALA A 91 -3.66 39.84 60.33
N THR A 92 -2.72 40.75 60.01
CA THR A 92 -2.39 41.05 58.61
C THR A 92 -1.69 39.88 57.91
N SER A 93 -0.82 39.15 58.62
CA SER A 93 -0.13 37.98 58.07
C SER A 93 -1.10 36.83 57.78
N GLU A 94 -2.04 36.56 58.69
CA GLU A 94 -3.09 35.56 58.51
C GLU A 94 -3.99 35.89 57.32
N ARG A 95 -4.36 37.17 57.15
CA ARG A 95 -5.11 37.61 55.97
C ARG A 95 -4.36 37.36 54.66
N ARG A 96 -3.04 37.61 54.64
CA ARG A 96 -2.20 37.37 53.45
C ARG A 96 -2.06 35.88 53.15
N VAL A 97 -1.93 35.03 54.18
CA VAL A 97 -1.91 33.58 54.02
C VAL A 97 -3.24 33.09 53.46
N ALA A 98 -4.36 33.50 54.04
CA ALA A 98 -5.69 33.13 53.55
C ALA A 98 -5.94 33.59 52.10
N GLU A 99 -5.44 34.77 51.71
CA GLU A 99 -5.52 35.24 50.32
C GLU A 99 -4.64 34.39 49.39
N ALA A 100 -3.43 34.02 49.81
CA ALA A 100 -2.54 33.15 49.04
C ALA A 100 -3.13 31.75 48.87
N GLU A 101 -3.75 31.18 49.89
CA GLU A 101 -4.45 29.89 49.83
C GLU A 101 -5.63 29.93 48.85
N ARG A 102 -6.44 31.00 48.87
CA ARG A 102 -7.51 31.18 47.88
C ARG A 102 -6.98 31.24 46.45
N LYS A 103 -5.88 31.98 46.21
CA LYS A 103 -5.24 32.05 44.89
C LYS A 103 -4.65 30.69 44.47
N ALA A 104 -4.09 29.94 45.39
CA ALA A 104 -3.61 28.59 45.13
C ALA A 104 -4.75 27.66 44.75
N MET A 105 -5.88 27.69 45.48
CA MET A 105 -7.07 26.90 45.15
C MET A 105 -7.65 27.26 43.78
N ALA A 106 -7.77 28.54 43.45
CA ALA A 106 -8.23 28.98 42.12
C ALA A 106 -7.33 28.43 40.99
N ARG A 107 -6.00 28.49 41.15
CA ARG A 107 -5.06 27.91 40.18
C ARG A 107 -5.19 26.39 40.07
N THR A 108 -5.43 25.69 41.18
CA THR A 108 -5.65 24.24 41.12
C THR A 108 -6.93 23.89 40.38
N GLU A 109 -7.99 24.69 40.52
CA GLU A 109 -9.22 24.51 39.75
C GLU A 109 -8.97 24.73 38.25
N GLU A 110 -8.23 25.78 37.87
CA GLU A 110 -7.82 26.04 36.47
C GLU A 110 -6.98 24.88 35.88
N VAL A 111 -6.06 24.31 36.66
CA VAL A 111 -5.28 23.14 36.22
C VAL A 111 -6.20 21.92 36.02
N VAL A 112 -7.13 21.66 36.94
CA VAL A 112 -8.08 20.55 36.79
C VAL A 112 -9.00 20.74 35.59
N THR A 113 -9.43 21.97 35.27
CA THR A 113 -10.24 22.23 34.07
C THR A 113 -9.44 21.98 32.79
N THR A 114 -8.20 22.46 32.73
CA THR A 114 -7.32 22.25 31.55
C THR A 114 -6.95 20.78 31.36
N GLU A 115 -6.72 20.02 32.44
CA GLU A 115 -6.50 18.57 32.34
C GLU A 115 -7.74 17.84 31.79
N ARG A 116 -8.94 18.25 32.19
CA ARG A 116 -10.19 17.66 31.66
C ARG A 116 -10.37 17.93 30.17
N GLU A 117 -10.06 19.15 29.72
CA GLU A 117 -10.09 19.51 28.31
C GLU A 117 -9.06 18.71 27.51
N LEU A 118 -7.85 18.53 28.04
CA LEU A 118 -6.81 17.73 27.39
C LEU A 118 -7.23 16.26 27.25
N VAL A 119 -7.82 15.66 28.29
CA VAL A 119 -8.36 14.29 28.24
C VAL A 119 -9.51 14.18 27.25
N ALA A 120 -10.36 15.21 27.10
CA ALA A 120 -11.41 15.23 26.09
C ALA A 120 -10.81 15.25 24.67
N ALA A 121 -9.83 16.11 24.42
CA ALA A 121 -9.13 16.19 23.14
C ALA A 121 -8.39 14.88 22.79
N GLU A 122 -7.76 14.22 23.76
CA GLU A 122 -7.14 12.91 23.56
C GLU A 122 -8.16 11.84 23.14
N ARG A 123 -9.36 11.86 23.71
CA ARG A 123 -10.44 10.92 23.33
C ARG A 123 -10.91 11.15 21.91
N GLU A 124 -11.05 12.41 21.49
CA GLU A 124 -11.39 12.78 20.12
C GLU A 124 -10.30 12.34 19.13
N LEU A 125 -9.02 12.54 19.48
CA LEU A 125 -7.89 12.07 18.67
C LEU A 125 -7.92 10.55 18.49
N VAL A 126 -8.16 9.80 19.57
CA VAL A 126 -8.26 8.32 19.50
C VAL A 126 -9.46 7.88 18.67
N ALA A 127 -10.58 8.60 18.72
CA ALA A 127 -11.74 8.31 17.87
C ALA A 127 -11.41 8.54 16.39
N ALA A 128 -10.81 9.69 16.05
CA ALA A 128 -10.36 9.99 14.69
C ALA A 128 -9.34 8.98 14.15
N GLN A 129 -8.40 8.53 14.99
CA GLN A 129 -7.42 7.51 14.60
C GLN A 129 -8.09 6.17 14.28
N ARG A 130 -9.15 5.79 15.01
CA ARG A 130 -9.91 4.56 14.72
C ARG A 130 -10.64 4.67 13.38
N GLU A 131 -11.24 5.83 13.09
CA GLU A 131 -11.90 6.07 11.80
C GLU A 131 -10.90 6.00 10.64
N LEU A 132 -9.71 6.58 10.80
CA LEU A 132 -8.64 6.50 9.80
C LEU A 132 -8.23 5.06 9.51
N VAL A 133 -8.03 4.22 10.55
CA VAL A 133 -7.70 2.80 10.37
C VAL A 133 -8.82 2.03 9.67
N MET A 134 -10.09 2.38 9.90
CA MET A 134 -11.21 1.78 9.18
C MET A 134 -11.22 2.19 7.71
N ALA A 135 -11.00 3.47 7.41
CA ALA A 135 -10.89 3.97 6.03
C ALA A 135 -9.72 3.31 5.27
N GLU A 136 -8.56 3.13 5.90
CA GLU A 136 -7.42 2.43 5.30
C GLU A 136 -7.76 0.96 4.96
N ARG A 137 -8.53 0.27 5.81
CA ARG A 137 -8.99 -1.10 5.54
C ARG A 137 -9.96 -1.14 4.36
N GLU A 138 -10.90 -0.20 4.28
CA GLU A 138 -11.83 -0.08 3.16
C GLU A 138 -11.09 0.18 1.84
N LEU A 139 -10.14 1.10 1.84
CA LEU A 139 -9.26 1.36 0.69
C LEU A 139 -8.47 0.11 0.28
N GLY A 140 -7.97 -0.66 1.25
CA GLY A 140 -7.33 -1.95 1.00
C GLY A 140 -8.25 -2.94 0.28
N CYS A 141 -9.50 -3.06 0.73
CA CYS A 141 -10.51 -3.91 0.10
C CYS A 141 -10.84 -3.46 -1.33
N VAL A 142 -11.06 -2.17 -1.55
CA VAL A 142 -11.33 -1.59 -2.88
C VAL A 142 -10.15 -1.85 -3.82
N ARG A 143 -8.91 -1.69 -3.35
CA ARG A 143 -7.71 -2.00 -4.14
C ARG A 143 -7.66 -3.46 -4.58
N VAL A 144 -7.98 -4.41 -3.70
CA VAL A 144 -8.03 -5.84 -4.03
C VAL A 144 -9.13 -6.11 -5.08
N GLN A 145 -10.30 -5.50 -4.95
CA GLN A 145 -11.39 -5.63 -5.92
C GLN A 145 -10.99 -5.04 -7.29
N ALA A 146 -10.34 -3.88 -7.31
CA ALA A 146 -9.85 -3.24 -8.53
C ALA A 146 -8.85 -4.15 -9.27
N LEU A 147 -7.88 -4.74 -8.56
CA LEU A 147 -6.93 -5.69 -9.15
C LEU A 147 -7.62 -6.93 -9.72
N LYS A 148 -8.66 -7.45 -9.03
CA LYS A 148 -9.46 -8.58 -9.52
C LYS A 148 -10.22 -8.21 -10.80
N LEU A 149 -10.82 -7.03 -10.86
CA LEU A 149 -11.52 -6.54 -12.05
C LEU A 149 -10.56 -6.29 -13.21
N GLU A 150 -9.37 -5.77 -12.94
CA GLU A 150 -8.32 -5.60 -13.94
C GLU A 150 -7.91 -6.95 -14.54
N GLN A 151 -7.71 -7.98 -13.71
CA GLN A 151 -7.40 -9.32 -14.19
C GLN A 151 -8.55 -9.90 -15.02
N LEU A 152 -9.79 -9.78 -14.55
CA LEU A 152 -10.97 -10.24 -15.29
C LEU A 152 -11.13 -9.52 -16.63
N ALA A 153 -10.79 -8.23 -16.71
CA ALA A 153 -10.80 -7.47 -17.95
C ALA A 153 -9.73 -7.98 -18.93
N LYS A 154 -8.52 -8.26 -18.44
CA LYS A 154 -7.46 -8.89 -19.25
C LYS A 154 -7.89 -10.26 -19.78
N ASP A 155 -8.46 -11.10 -18.92
CA ASP A 155 -8.95 -12.43 -19.29
C ASP A 155 -10.08 -12.35 -20.34
N ARG A 156 -11.02 -11.41 -20.18
CA ARG A 156 -12.09 -11.15 -21.16
C ARG A 156 -11.58 -10.56 -22.47
N GLY A 157 -10.53 -9.75 -22.44
CA GLY A 157 -9.87 -9.25 -23.65
C GLY A 157 -9.40 -10.41 -24.52
N VAL A 158 -8.70 -11.38 -23.93
CA VAL A 158 -8.26 -12.60 -24.61
C VAL A 158 -9.45 -13.41 -25.14
N GLU A 159 -10.51 -13.56 -24.33
CA GLU A 159 -11.74 -14.26 -24.76
C GLU A 159 -12.43 -13.56 -25.95
N LEU A 160 -12.49 -12.23 -25.97
CA LEU A 160 -13.05 -11.48 -27.09
C LEU A 160 -12.21 -11.63 -28.36
N LEU A 161 -10.88 -11.64 -28.24
CA LEU A 161 -10.00 -11.92 -29.39
C LEU A 161 -10.22 -13.33 -29.92
N TYR A 162 -10.39 -14.30 -29.03
CA TYR A 162 -10.71 -15.67 -29.39
C TYR A 162 -12.06 -15.77 -30.11
N LEU A 163 -13.13 -15.21 -29.53
CA LEU A 163 -14.48 -15.25 -30.10
C LEU A 163 -14.58 -14.55 -31.45
N ARG A 164 -13.74 -13.52 -31.70
CA ARG A 164 -13.66 -12.84 -32.99
C ARG A 164 -12.82 -13.58 -34.03
N GLY A 165 -12.15 -14.68 -33.67
CA GLY A 165 -11.19 -15.37 -34.54
C GLY A 165 -9.91 -14.56 -34.80
N ILE A 166 -9.63 -13.57 -33.95
CA ILE A 166 -8.52 -12.62 -34.07
C ILE A 166 -7.33 -13.06 -33.18
N LEU A 167 -7.44 -14.14 -32.42
CA LEU A 167 -6.33 -14.70 -31.63
C LEU A 167 -5.29 -15.44 -32.52
N ASN A 168 -4.78 -14.74 -33.52
CA ASN A 168 -3.65 -15.11 -34.34
C ASN A 168 -2.55 -14.03 -34.19
N MET A 169 -1.33 -14.31 -34.66
CA MET A 169 -0.20 -13.39 -34.49
C MET A 169 -0.51 -11.97 -34.99
N ARG A 170 -1.20 -11.85 -36.12
CA ARG A 170 -1.57 -10.56 -36.70
C ARG A 170 -2.58 -9.81 -35.83
N GLY A 171 -3.63 -10.48 -35.41
CA GLY A 171 -4.67 -9.89 -34.59
C GLY A 171 -4.19 -9.41 -33.23
N VAL A 172 -3.18 -10.09 -32.65
CA VAL A 172 -2.48 -9.59 -31.46
C VAL A 172 -1.80 -8.24 -31.72
N LEU A 173 -1.10 -8.07 -32.84
CA LEU A 173 -0.46 -6.80 -33.19
C LEU A 173 -1.51 -5.68 -33.38
N GLU A 174 -2.62 -5.97 -34.06
CA GLU A 174 -3.71 -5.01 -34.27
C GLU A 174 -4.38 -4.62 -32.94
N THR A 175 -4.52 -5.57 -32.02
CA THR A 175 -5.11 -5.33 -30.71
C THR A 175 -4.20 -4.46 -29.85
N ILE A 176 -2.90 -4.75 -29.81
CA ILE A 176 -1.92 -3.91 -29.10
C ILE A 176 -1.95 -2.49 -29.66
N GLU A 177 -2.00 -2.32 -30.98
CA GLU A 177 -2.12 -1.01 -31.60
C GLU A 177 -3.41 -0.27 -31.21
N ALA A 178 -4.51 -0.97 -31.00
CA ALA A 178 -5.79 -0.40 -30.58
C ALA A 178 -5.83 -0.05 -29.07
N GLU A 179 -5.26 -0.91 -28.22
CA GLU A 179 -5.32 -0.78 -26.75
C GLU A 179 -4.23 0.12 -26.18
N SER A 180 -3.15 0.34 -26.93
CA SER A 180 -1.96 1.09 -26.49
C SER A 180 -2.19 2.55 -26.10
N GLY A 181 -3.38 3.12 -26.38
CA GLY A 181 -3.66 4.53 -26.11
C GLY A 181 -2.78 5.48 -26.93
N VAL A 182 -2.16 4.99 -28.01
CA VAL A 182 -1.35 5.80 -28.92
C VAL A 182 -2.20 6.97 -29.42
N PRO A 183 -1.68 8.21 -29.41
CA PRO A 183 -2.41 9.38 -29.89
C PRO A 183 -2.98 9.15 -31.29
N LEU A 184 -4.25 9.51 -31.50
CA LEU A 184 -4.96 9.32 -32.77
C LEU A 184 -4.25 9.97 -33.97
N GLU A 185 -3.45 11.02 -33.72
CA GLU A 185 -2.62 11.71 -34.71
C GLU A 185 -1.55 10.79 -35.34
N LYS A 186 -1.10 9.75 -34.62
CA LYS A 186 -0.16 8.75 -35.14
C LYS A 186 -0.90 7.70 -35.94
N THR A 187 -1.19 8.03 -37.19
CA THR A 187 -1.92 7.15 -38.10
C THR A 187 -1.05 6.02 -38.65
N LYS A 188 0.25 6.27 -38.86
CA LYS A 188 1.18 5.28 -39.40
C LYS A 188 1.58 4.28 -38.33
N ARG A 189 1.41 2.98 -38.64
CA ARG A 189 1.80 1.86 -37.78
C ARG A 189 3.23 1.97 -37.24
N MET A 190 4.18 2.37 -38.09
CA MET A 190 5.57 2.60 -37.68
C MET A 190 5.68 3.55 -36.47
N ASP A 191 5.00 4.69 -36.52
CA ASP A 191 5.06 5.71 -35.49
C ASP A 191 4.37 5.24 -34.20
N LYS A 192 3.34 4.39 -34.32
CA LYS A 192 2.70 3.73 -33.17
C LYS A 192 3.67 2.81 -32.44
N TRP A 193 4.40 1.97 -33.17
CA TRP A 193 5.37 1.05 -32.57
C TRP A 193 6.59 1.76 -32.00
N VAL A 194 7.08 2.82 -32.65
CA VAL A 194 8.14 3.67 -32.06
C VAL A 194 7.70 4.21 -30.70
N TRP A 195 6.48 4.75 -30.62
CA TRP A 195 5.94 5.25 -29.37
C TRP A 195 5.78 4.17 -28.29
N LEU A 196 5.28 2.99 -28.69
CA LEU A 196 5.17 1.84 -27.79
C LEU A 196 6.52 1.42 -27.21
N PHE A 197 7.57 1.42 -28.02
CA PHE A 197 8.93 1.11 -27.56
C PHE A 197 9.51 2.18 -26.65
N GLU A 198 9.24 3.46 -26.91
CA GLU A 198 9.64 4.56 -26.03
C GLU A 198 9.00 4.44 -24.65
N GLY A 199 7.75 3.96 -24.59
CA GLY A 199 7.04 3.69 -23.34
C GLY A 199 7.40 2.36 -22.65
N ASN A 200 8.04 1.42 -23.35
CA ASN A 200 8.35 0.09 -22.84
C ASN A 200 9.77 -0.38 -23.21
N ALA A 201 10.74 0.02 -22.39
CA ALA A 201 12.16 -0.29 -22.60
C ALA A 201 12.48 -1.79 -22.55
N GLN A 202 11.70 -2.60 -21.82
CA GLN A 202 11.90 -4.05 -21.76
C GLN A 202 11.49 -4.71 -23.07
N LEU A 203 10.33 -4.34 -23.61
CA LEU A 203 9.86 -4.79 -24.91
C LEU A 203 10.85 -4.39 -26.02
N LEU A 204 11.33 -3.14 -26.00
CA LEU A 204 12.34 -2.67 -26.96
C LEU A 204 13.59 -3.54 -26.94
N LYS A 205 14.19 -3.78 -25.76
CA LYS A 205 15.39 -4.61 -25.63
C LYS A 205 15.16 -6.04 -26.13
N CYS A 206 13.99 -6.62 -25.85
CA CYS A 206 13.65 -7.96 -26.31
C CYS A 206 13.57 -8.00 -27.84
N VAL A 207 12.86 -7.06 -28.45
CA VAL A 207 12.70 -6.98 -29.91
C VAL A 207 14.02 -6.65 -30.60
N GLU A 208 14.85 -5.77 -30.06
CA GLU A 208 16.21 -5.49 -30.56
C GLU A 208 17.06 -6.75 -30.60
N ALA A 209 17.02 -7.57 -29.54
CA ALA A 209 17.75 -8.83 -29.47
C ALA A 209 17.18 -9.87 -30.45
N ALA A 210 15.85 -9.99 -30.54
CA ALA A 210 15.17 -10.92 -31.44
C ALA A 210 15.44 -10.59 -32.93
N ALA A 211 15.34 -9.31 -33.29
CA ALA A 211 15.51 -8.82 -34.66
C ALA A 211 16.95 -8.46 -35.03
N ARG A 212 17.89 -8.51 -34.07
CA ARG A 212 19.29 -8.09 -34.24
C ARG A 212 19.43 -6.65 -34.75
N VAL A 213 18.57 -5.76 -34.27
CA VAL A 213 18.56 -4.33 -34.60
C VAL A 213 18.82 -3.49 -33.35
N LYS A 214 19.13 -2.21 -33.54
CA LYS A 214 19.27 -1.24 -32.45
C LYS A 214 18.45 0.01 -32.75
N GLY A 215 17.82 0.55 -31.72
CA GLY A 215 16.96 1.73 -31.74
C GLY A 215 15.49 1.39 -32.01
N ALA A 216 14.61 2.15 -31.35
CA ALA A 216 13.15 2.01 -31.43
C ALA A 216 12.61 2.02 -32.85
N ARG A 217 13.15 2.88 -33.72
CA ARG A 217 12.71 2.97 -35.13
C ARG A 217 13.00 1.71 -35.95
N ARG A 218 14.18 1.10 -35.78
CA ARG A 218 14.52 -0.13 -36.49
C ARG A 218 13.80 -1.34 -35.90
N ALA A 219 13.58 -1.35 -34.59
CA ALA A 219 12.72 -2.34 -33.95
C ALA A 219 11.28 -2.25 -34.47
N ALA A 220 10.73 -1.03 -34.61
CA ALA A 220 9.42 -0.80 -35.21
C ALA A 220 9.34 -1.28 -36.66
N GLU A 221 10.39 -1.03 -37.45
CA GLU A 221 10.47 -1.53 -38.81
C GLU A 221 10.45 -3.06 -38.87
N ALA A 222 11.12 -3.74 -37.94
CA ALA A 222 11.07 -5.20 -37.84
C ALA A 222 9.67 -5.71 -37.52
N VAL A 223 8.92 -5.04 -36.63
CA VAL A 223 7.52 -5.39 -36.32
C VAL A 223 6.59 -5.11 -37.50
N VAL A 224 6.79 -4.01 -38.24
CA VAL A 224 6.01 -3.71 -39.45
C VAL A 224 6.26 -4.77 -40.54
N LYS A 225 7.52 -5.18 -40.75
CA LYS A 225 7.85 -6.27 -41.69
C LYS A 225 7.25 -7.61 -41.27
N LEU A 226 7.25 -7.91 -39.97
CA LEU A 226 6.54 -9.07 -39.43
C LEU A 226 5.05 -8.99 -39.77
N TYR A 227 4.40 -7.85 -39.52
CA TYR A 227 2.99 -7.66 -39.84
C TYR A 227 2.71 -7.84 -41.34
N GLU A 228 3.52 -7.24 -42.21
CA GLU A 228 3.38 -7.35 -43.66
C GLU A 228 3.51 -8.81 -44.11
N HIS A 229 4.46 -9.55 -43.54
CA HIS A 229 4.63 -10.97 -43.79
C HIS A 229 3.41 -11.79 -43.35
N LEU A 230 2.87 -11.52 -42.15
CA LEU A 230 1.64 -12.16 -41.65
C LEU A 230 0.39 -11.77 -42.45
N SER A 231 0.41 -10.62 -43.12
CA SER A 231 -0.70 -10.17 -43.97
C SER A 231 -0.65 -10.74 -45.37
N SER A 232 0.55 -10.98 -45.91
CA SER A 232 0.73 -11.59 -47.23
C SER A 232 0.50 -13.10 -47.19
N HIS A 233 0.85 -13.74 -46.08
CA HIS A 233 0.51 -15.14 -45.82
C HIS A 233 -0.85 -15.17 -45.15
N VAL A 234 -1.92 -15.12 -45.96
CA VAL A 234 -3.24 -15.53 -45.50
C VAL A 234 -3.07 -16.94 -44.97
N HIS A 235 -3.01 -17.10 -43.64
CA HIS A 235 -2.82 -18.39 -42.99
C HIS A 235 -3.75 -19.40 -43.66
N GLY A 236 -3.15 -20.35 -44.38
CA GLY A 236 -3.86 -21.20 -45.33
C GLY A 236 -5.06 -21.82 -44.64
N SER A 237 -6.26 -21.39 -45.03
CA SER A 237 -7.57 -21.95 -44.69
C SER A 237 -7.60 -22.86 -43.44
N HIS A 238 -7.15 -22.39 -42.28
CA HIS A 238 -7.50 -23.08 -41.05
C HIS A 238 -9.02 -22.99 -40.98
N ARG A 239 -9.69 -24.13 -40.95
CA ARG A 239 -11.14 -24.15 -40.87
C ARG A 239 -11.51 -23.42 -39.58
N VAL A 240 -12.62 -22.70 -39.58
CA VAL A 240 -13.11 -22.04 -38.36
C VAL A 240 -13.19 -23.04 -37.19
N ASP A 241 -13.42 -24.32 -37.51
CA ASP A 241 -13.41 -25.43 -36.56
C ASP A 241 -12.03 -25.72 -35.93
N ASP A 242 -10.93 -25.47 -36.65
CA ASP A 242 -9.56 -25.60 -36.11
C ASP A 242 -9.27 -24.49 -35.10
N TYR A 243 -9.83 -23.29 -35.31
CA TYR A 243 -9.80 -22.21 -34.32
C TYR A 243 -10.66 -22.53 -33.09
N ALA A 244 -11.81 -23.18 -33.30
CA ALA A 244 -12.75 -23.52 -32.24
C ALA A 244 -12.26 -24.64 -31.31
N LYS A 245 -11.31 -25.48 -31.76
CA LYS A 245 -11.01 -26.74 -31.08
C LYS A 245 -10.08 -26.67 -29.87
N SER A 246 -9.17 -25.70 -29.69
CA SER A 246 -8.27 -25.85 -28.52
C SER A 246 -7.39 -24.71 -28.02
N ARG A 247 -7.44 -23.44 -28.48
CA ARG A 247 -6.35 -22.52 -28.07
C ARG A 247 -6.81 -21.15 -27.60
N ARG A 248 -6.95 -21.01 -26.27
CA ARG A 248 -6.83 -19.73 -25.53
C ARG A 248 -5.39 -19.18 -25.55
N LYS A 249 -4.56 -19.60 -26.52
CA LYS A 249 -3.14 -19.26 -26.65
C LYS A 249 -2.84 -18.94 -28.11
N VAL A 250 -1.98 -17.96 -28.33
CA VAL A 250 -1.50 -17.56 -29.65
C VAL A 250 -0.51 -18.62 -30.15
N VAL A 251 -0.80 -19.27 -31.28
CA VAL A 251 0.15 -20.18 -31.92
C VAL A 251 1.09 -19.38 -32.81
N ILE A 252 2.38 -19.43 -32.52
CA ILE A 252 3.43 -18.78 -33.30
C ILE A 252 3.94 -19.80 -34.32
N TYR A 253 3.45 -19.70 -35.55
CA TYR A 253 3.82 -20.58 -36.67
C TYR A 253 5.27 -20.36 -37.12
N HIS A 254 5.78 -21.30 -37.92
CA HIS A 254 7.09 -21.19 -38.56
C HIS A 254 7.10 -20.14 -39.66
N VAL A 255 7.45 -18.90 -39.27
CA VAL A 255 7.60 -17.77 -40.19
C VAL A 255 9.07 -17.61 -40.59
N SER A 256 9.87 -17.19 -39.62
CA SER A 256 11.32 -17.03 -39.65
C SER A 256 11.74 -17.01 -38.18
N PRO A 257 12.91 -17.56 -37.79
CA PRO A 257 13.37 -17.53 -36.41
C PRO A 257 13.38 -16.12 -35.81
N MET A 258 13.64 -15.11 -36.64
CA MET A 258 13.59 -13.71 -36.24
C MET A 258 12.17 -13.24 -35.91
N HIS A 259 11.22 -13.58 -36.77
CA HIS A 259 9.80 -13.23 -36.65
C HIS A 259 9.14 -13.93 -35.46
N SER A 260 9.39 -15.23 -35.28
CA SER A 260 8.86 -16.00 -34.15
C SER A 260 9.35 -15.42 -32.82
N ARG A 261 10.65 -15.16 -32.66
CA ARG A 261 11.20 -14.53 -31.45
C ARG A 261 10.67 -13.12 -31.21
N THR A 262 10.46 -12.35 -32.28
CA THR A 262 9.86 -11.02 -32.16
C THR A 262 8.43 -11.13 -31.63
N MET A 263 7.67 -12.09 -32.12
CA MET A 263 6.32 -12.36 -31.64
C MET A 263 6.30 -12.88 -30.19
N GLU A 264 7.23 -13.75 -29.81
CA GLU A 264 7.40 -14.22 -28.42
C GLU A 264 7.64 -13.04 -27.46
N CYS A 265 8.54 -12.12 -27.83
CA CYS A 265 8.80 -10.90 -27.06
C CYS A 265 7.52 -10.06 -26.86
N ILE A 266 6.72 -9.92 -27.92
CA ILE A 266 5.46 -9.16 -27.89
C ILE A 266 4.44 -9.87 -27.00
N CYS A 267 4.21 -11.17 -27.20
CA CYS A 267 3.28 -11.94 -26.38
C CYS A 267 3.69 -11.92 -24.90
N GLN A 268 4.98 -12.07 -24.59
CA GLN A 268 5.48 -12.02 -23.22
C GLN A 268 5.31 -10.64 -22.58
N ALA A 269 5.62 -9.55 -23.30
CA ALA A 269 5.49 -8.20 -22.78
C ALA A 269 4.04 -7.81 -22.44
N TYR A 270 3.08 -8.32 -23.21
CA TYR A 270 1.65 -8.06 -23.02
C TYR A 270 0.91 -9.20 -22.29
N SER A 271 1.65 -10.19 -21.78
CA SER A 271 1.10 -11.36 -21.08
C SER A 271 0.04 -12.14 -21.88
N TYR A 272 0.16 -12.14 -23.22
CA TYR A 272 -0.66 -13.02 -24.06
C TYR A 272 -0.13 -14.46 -23.93
N PRO A 273 -0.98 -15.44 -23.56
CA PRO A 273 -0.57 -16.84 -23.59
C PRO A 273 -0.22 -17.24 -25.02
N TYR A 274 0.92 -17.90 -25.21
CA TYR A 274 1.37 -18.32 -26.54
C TYR A 274 2.06 -19.68 -26.51
N GLU A 275 2.18 -20.27 -27.69
CA GLU A 275 2.92 -21.50 -27.93
C GLU A 275 3.66 -21.37 -29.25
N VAL A 276 4.94 -21.76 -29.25
CA VAL A 276 5.74 -21.79 -30.47
C VAL A 276 5.52 -23.13 -31.14
N TYR A 277 5.01 -23.10 -32.36
CA TYR A 277 4.85 -24.32 -33.15
C TYR A 277 6.24 -24.86 -33.51
N THR A 278 6.48 -26.13 -33.20
CA THR A 278 7.66 -26.86 -33.66
C THR A 278 7.19 -28.09 -34.44
N PRO A 279 7.83 -28.47 -35.56
CA PRO A 279 7.33 -29.51 -36.46
C PRO A 279 7.37 -30.90 -35.80
N ALA A 280 8.17 -31.06 -34.74
CA ALA A 280 8.22 -32.26 -33.93
C ALA A 280 6.89 -32.52 -33.18
N ASN A 281 6.15 -31.46 -32.81
CA ASN A 281 4.87 -31.59 -32.10
C ASN A 281 3.75 -32.19 -32.96
N ASP A 282 3.87 -32.14 -34.29
CA ASP A 282 2.87 -32.71 -35.20
C ASP A 282 3.03 -34.22 -35.41
N GLN A 283 4.16 -34.79 -35.00
CA GLN A 283 4.38 -36.24 -35.06
C GLN A 283 3.72 -36.96 -33.89
N GLU A 284 3.76 -36.38 -32.68
CA GLU A 284 3.14 -36.97 -31.48
C GLU A 284 1.61 -37.08 -31.57
N GLY A 285 0.94 -36.14 -32.26
CA GLY A 285 -0.53 -36.16 -32.38
C GLY A 285 -1.07 -37.19 -33.39
N LYS A 286 -0.25 -37.69 -34.32
CA LYS A 286 -0.68 -38.70 -35.30
C LYS A 286 -0.64 -40.12 -34.75
N GLU A 287 0.27 -40.41 -33.82
CA GLU A 287 0.37 -41.75 -33.22
C GLU A 287 -0.84 -42.04 -32.29
N GLU A 288 -1.40 -41.02 -31.62
CA GLU A 288 -2.59 -41.22 -30.76
C GLU A 288 -3.90 -41.43 -31.55
N GLU A 289 -4.06 -40.85 -32.74
CA GLU A 289 -5.26 -41.08 -33.57
C GLU A 289 -5.24 -42.47 -34.24
N GLU A 290 -4.08 -42.96 -34.69
CA GLU A 290 -3.95 -44.24 -35.40
C GLU A 290 -4.12 -45.47 -34.48
N GLU A 291 -3.87 -45.32 -33.16
CA GLU A 291 -4.17 -46.38 -32.16
C GLU A 291 -5.67 -46.51 -31.85
N THR A 292 -6.47 -45.47 -32.05
CA THR A 292 -7.92 -45.53 -31.79
C THR A 292 -8.75 -46.05 -32.97
N GLU A 293 -8.18 -46.10 -34.17
CA GLU A 293 -8.86 -46.63 -35.37
C GLU A 293 -8.64 -48.14 -35.59
N ASN A 294 -7.75 -48.77 -34.80
CA ASN A 294 -7.42 -50.20 -34.88
C ASN A 294 -7.98 -51.07 -33.73
N VAL A 295 -8.94 -50.55 -32.94
CA VAL A 295 -9.64 -51.27 -31.86
C VAL A 295 -11.14 -51.28 -32.13
#